data_AF-A0A529VTM8-F1
#
_entry.id   AF-A0A529VTM8-F1
#
_cell.length_a   1.000
_cell.length_b   1.000
_cell.length_c   1.000
_cell.angle_alpha   90.00
_cell.angle_beta   90.00
_cell.angle_gamma   90.00
#
_symmetry.space_group_name_H-M   'P 1'
#
loop_
_entity.id
_entity.type
_entity.pdbx_description
1 polymer ?
#
loop_
_entity_poly.entity_id
_entity_poly.type
_entity_poly.pdbx_seq_one_letter_code
_entity_poly.pdbx_strand_id
1 'polypeptide(L)'
;AEVIHAGSGSANIGGVLEINAAGFATSHVFNGKEIETLNGAFRDALSRHAGLLDRREAAGKVRRCHGDLHLRNICVFDGEPRLFDCIEFNDQIATVDVLYDLAFLLMDLWHRGFPQFANLVMNRYLDDADDEDGFVLLPFLMAVRAAVRAHVTATQVEEGSQD
;
A
#
# COMPACT_ATOMS: atom_id res chain seq x y z
N ALA A 1 6.76 -4.94 -15.61
CA ALA A 1 6.98 -5.92 -14.52
C ALA A 1 6.36 -7.25 -14.91
N GLU A 2 6.98 -8.35 -14.48
CA GLU A 2 6.47 -9.72 -14.69
C GLU A 2 5.15 -9.94 -13.93
N VAL A 3 4.25 -10.71 -14.54
CA VAL A 3 2.98 -11.13 -13.91
C VAL A 3 3.25 -12.37 -13.07
N ILE A 4 2.80 -12.37 -11.82
CA ILE A 4 3.09 -13.45 -10.87
C ILE A 4 1.79 -14.02 -10.33
N HIS A 5 1.61 -15.32 -10.49
CA HIS A 5 0.46 -16.09 -10.00
C HIS A 5 0.89 -17.00 -8.84
N ALA A 6 1.09 -16.42 -7.65
CA ALA A 6 1.53 -17.14 -6.45
C ALA A 6 0.39 -17.43 -5.45
N GLY A 7 -0.81 -16.90 -5.69
CA GLY A 7 -1.98 -17.00 -4.81
C GLY A 7 -3.12 -16.12 -5.33
N SER A 8 -4.17 -15.90 -4.54
CA SER A 8 -5.24 -14.98 -4.90
C SER A 8 -4.91 -13.52 -4.51
N GLY A 9 -5.50 -12.55 -5.19
CA GLY A 9 -5.31 -11.13 -4.85
C GLY A 9 -5.78 -10.80 -3.44
N SER A 10 -6.89 -11.41 -3.00
CA SER A 10 -7.38 -11.27 -1.62
C SER A 10 -6.43 -11.89 -0.60
N ALA A 11 -5.78 -13.02 -0.89
CA ALA A 11 -4.79 -13.62 -0.01
C ALA A 11 -3.53 -12.76 0.11
N ASN A 12 -3.09 -12.11 -0.97
CA ASN A 12 -1.98 -11.17 -0.95
C ASN A 12 -2.24 -10.00 0.00
N ILE A 13 -3.40 -9.33 -0.14
CA ILE A 13 -3.79 -8.25 0.78
C ILE A 13 -4.03 -8.79 2.20
N GLY A 14 -4.57 -9.99 2.36
CA GLY A 14 -4.70 -10.64 3.66
C GLY A 14 -3.36 -10.77 4.39
N GLY A 15 -2.32 -11.24 3.69
CA GLY A 15 -0.96 -11.32 4.24
C GLY A 15 -0.41 -9.95 4.67
N VAL A 16 -0.67 -8.90 3.87
CA VAL A 16 -0.32 -7.52 4.24
C VAL A 16 -1.01 -7.08 5.53
N LEU A 17 -2.31 -7.39 5.70
CA LEU A 17 -3.03 -7.03 6.93
C LEU A 17 -2.47 -7.72 8.17
N GLU A 18 -2.07 -8.99 8.05
CA GLU A 18 -1.42 -9.72 9.15
C GLU A 18 -0.06 -9.12 9.50
N ILE A 19 0.73 -8.72 8.49
CA ILE A 19 2.00 -8.01 8.69
C ILE A 19 1.75 -6.68 9.40
N ASN A 20 0.75 -5.90 8.98
CA ASN A 20 0.40 -4.64 9.63
C ASN A 20 -0.02 -4.84 11.09
N ALA A 21 -0.85 -5.86 11.36
CA ALA A 21 -1.29 -6.19 12.72
C ALA A 21 -0.11 -6.55 13.62
N ALA A 22 0.84 -7.36 13.12
CA ALA A 22 2.08 -7.66 13.82
C ALA A 22 2.96 -6.41 14.00
N GLY A 23 3.01 -5.53 13.00
CA GLY A 23 3.74 -4.27 13.04
C GLY A 23 3.22 -3.32 14.11
N PHE A 24 1.91 -3.22 14.32
CA PHE A 24 1.36 -2.43 15.42
C PHE A 24 1.74 -2.98 16.80
N ALA A 25 1.92 -4.30 16.94
CA ALA A 25 2.30 -4.93 18.19
C ALA A 25 3.76 -4.68 18.62
N THR A 26 4.58 -4.05 17.77
CA THR A 26 5.98 -3.71 18.09
C THR A 26 6.12 -2.36 18.80
N SER A 27 5.04 -1.60 18.95
CA SER A 27 5.04 -0.30 19.63
C SER A 27 3.86 -0.16 20.60
N HIS A 28 3.96 0.81 21.51
CA HIS A 28 2.97 1.14 22.54
C HIS A 28 2.28 2.49 22.30
N VAL A 29 2.55 3.14 21.16
CA VAL A 29 1.93 4.43 20.76
C VAL A 29 0.41 4.32 20.63
N PHE A 30 -0.10 3.19 20.13
CA PHE A 30 -1.52 2.95 19.93
C PHE A 30 -2.04 1.95 20.96
N ASN A 31 -3.28 2.15 21.45
CA ASN A 31 -3.85 1.20 22.40
C ASN A 31 -4.47 -0.01 21.70
N GLY A 32 -4.54 -1.14 22.41
CA GLY A 32 -5.04 -2.40 21.85
C GLY A 32 -6.48 -2.35 21.34
N LYS A 33 -7.33 -1.47 21.91
CA LYS A 33 -8.73 -1.34 21.45
C LYS A 33 -8.81 -0.62 20.10
N GLU A 34 -7.98 0.39 19.88
CA GLU A 34 -7.86 1.07 18.59
C GLU A 34 -7.35 0.12 17.51
N ILE A 35 -6.29 -0.64 17.82
CA ILE A 35 -5.71 -1.64 16.91
C ILE A 35 -6.75 -2.70 16.54
N GLU A 36 -7.47 -3.27 17.52
CA GLU A 36 -8.50 -4.28 17.24
C GLU A 36 -9.65 -3.72 16.40
N THR A 37 -10.06 -2.48 16.66
CA THR A 37 -11.10 -1.79 15.87
C THR A 37 -10.65 -1.61 14.42
N LEU A 38 -9.41 -1.15 14.22
CA LEU A 38 -8.82 -0.97 12.90
C LEU A 38 -8.70 -2.30 12.14
N ASN A 39 -8.17 -3.33 12.79
CA ASN A 39 -8.01 -4.66 12.21
C ASN A 39 -9.37 -5.29 11.85
N GLY A 40 -10.39 -5.11 12.70
CA GLY A 40 -11.77 -5.50 12.39
C GLY A 40 -12.29 -4.82 11.12
N ALA A 41 -12.15 -3.49 11.02
CA ALA A 41 -12.58 -2.75 9.83
C ALA A 41 -11.84 -3.19 8.55
N PHE A 42 -10.55 -3.53 8.64
CA PHE A 42 -9.81 -4.06 7.50
C PHE A 42 -10.24 -5.47 7.09
N ARG A 43 -10.53 -6.36 8.05
CA ARG A 43 -11.07 -7.69 7.75
C ARG A 43 -12.42 -7.60 7.03
N ASP A 44 -13.30 -6.71 7.49
CA ASP A 44 -14.60 -6.47 6.84
C ASP A 44 -14.47 -5.89 5.43
N ALA A 45 -13.56 -4.93 5.25
CA ALA A 45 -13.29 -4.35 3.94
C ALA A 45 -12.65 -5.38 2.98
N LEU A 46 -11.72 -6.19 3.45
CA LEU A 46 -11.11 -7.27 2.67
C LEU A 46 -12.19 -8.27 2.22
N SER A 47 -13.06 -8.71 3.13
CA SER A 47 -14.16 -9.62 2.80
C SER A 47 -15.07 -9.05 1.71
N ARG A 48 -15.41 -7.75 1.81
CA ARG A 48 -16.23 -7.04 0.80
C ARG A 48 -15.56 -6.98 -0.57
N HIS A 49 -14.24 -6.82 -0.61
CA HIS A 49 -13.48 -6.58 -1.82
C HIS A 49 -12.78 -7.82 -2.39
N ALA A 50 -12.81 -8.95 -1.68
CA ALA A 50 -12.06 -10.16 -2.02
C ALA A 50 -12.26 -10.61 -3.47
N GLY A 51 -13.52 -10.72 -3.92
CA GLY A 51 -13.81 -11.15 -5.29
C GLY A 51 -13.28 -10.20 -6.38
N LEU A 52 -13.16 -8.89 -6.10
CA LEU A 52 -12.55 -7.95 -7.05
C LEU A 52 -11.02 -8.06 -7.03
N LEU A 53 -10.41 -8.19 -5.85
CA LEU A 53 -8.97 -8.43 -5.71
C LEU A 53 -8.54 -9.70 -6.45
N ASP A 54 -9.32 -10.78 -6.35
CA ASP A 54 -9.05 -12.04 -7.04
C ASP A 54 -9.18 -11.91 -8.56
N ARG A 55 -10.16 -11.15 -9.06
CA ARG A 55 -10.26 -10.85 -10.50
C ARG A 55 -9.07 -10.05 -11.01
N ARG A 56 -8.56 -9.11 -10.20
CA ARG A 56 -7.39 -8.30 -10.56
C ARG A 56 -6.13 -9.16 -10.66
N GLU A 57 -5.95 -10.10 -9.74
CA GLU A 57 -4.87 -11.09 -9.82
C GLU A 57 -4.97 -11.91 -11.11
N ALA A 58 -6.15 -12.46 -11.41
CA ALA A 58 -6.38 -13.22 -12.64
C ALA A 58 -6.17 -12.39 -13.93
N ALA A 59 -6.41 -11.07 -13.86
CA ALA A 59 -6.15 -10.12 -14.94
C ALA A 59 -4.67 -9.67 -15.01
N GLY A 60 -3.78 -10.26 -14.22
CA GLY A 60 -2.35 -9.97 -14.22
C GLY A 60 -1.99 -8.59 -13.65
N LYS A 61 -2.81 -8.08 -12.72
CA LYS A 61 -2.54 -6.83 -11.98
C LYS A 61 -1.61 -7.04 -10.78
N VAL A 62 -1.39 -8.28 -10.34
CA VAL A 62 -0.36 -8.62 -9.36
C VAL A 62 0.97 -8.83 -10.07
N ARG A 63 1.96 -8.01 -9.71
CA ARG A 63 3.25 -7.92 -10.39
C ARG A 63 4.36 -7.61 -9.39
N ARG A 64 5.61 -7.81 -9.81
CA ARG A 64 6.75 -7.24 -9.09
C ARG A 64 6.76 -5.71 -9.25
N CYS A 65 6.32 -5.01 -8.21
CA CYS A 65 6.17 -3.56 -8.17
C CYS A 65 7.30 -2.91 -7.35
N HIS A 66 7.16 -1.64 -6.97
CA HIS A 66 8.16 -0.95 -6.14
C HIS A 66 8.17 -1.49 -4.70
N GLY A 67 6.99 -1.81 -4.16
CA GLY A 67 6.79 -2.29 -2.79
C GLY A 67 6.71 -1.17 -1.76
N ASP A 68 7.48 -0.10 -1.95
CA ASP A 68 7.58 1.08 -1.06
C ASP A 68 7.43 2.43 -1.80
N LEU A 69 6.43 2.54 -2.68
CA LEU A 69 6.26 3.72 -3.54
C LEU A 69 5.68 4.93 -2.81
N HIS A 70 6.49 5.69 -2.09
CA HIS A 70 6.08 6.96 -1.44
C HIS A 70 7.04 8.10 -1.79
N LEU A 71 6.71 9.37 -1.46
CA LEU A 71 7.47 10.52 -1.96
C LEU A 71 8.94 10.58 -1.51
N ARG A 72 9.33 9.91 -0.41
CA ARG A 72 10.76 9.81 -0.04
C ARG A 72 11.57 8.93 -0.99
N ASN A 73 10.91 8.10 -1.80
CA ASN A 73 11.51 7.17 -2.76
C ASN A 73 11.31 7.65 -4.21
N ILE A 74 11.07 8.96 -4.36
CA ILE A 74 10.95 9.65 -5.65
C ILE A 74 11.88 10.85 -5.62
N CYS A 75 12.80 10.94 -6.57
CA CYS A 75 13.67 12.09 -6.75
C CYS A 75 13.49 12.69 -8.15
N VAL A 76 13.87 13.95 -8.30
CA VAL A 76 13.98 14.57 -9.62
C VAL A 76 15.44 14.43 -10.04
N PHE A 77 15.67 13.71 -11.14
CA PHE A 77 16.98 13.50 -11.72
C PHE A 77 16.92 13.83 -13.21
N ASP A 78 17.80 14.73 -13.66
CA ASP A 78 17.79 15.30 -15.02
C ASP A 78 16.44 15.88 -15.44
N GLY A 79 15.74 16.54 -14.51
CA GLY A 79 14.46 17.19 -14.76
C GLY A 79 13.24 16.25 -14.78
N GLU A 80 13.46 14.95 -14.61
CA GLU A 80 12.42 13.94 -14.66
C GLU A 80 12.26 13.23 -13.30
N PRO A 81 11.03 12.82 -12.92
CA PRO A 81 10.84 11.98 -11.75
C PRO A 81 11.49 10.60 -11.98
N ARG A 82 12.21 10.13 -10.96
CA ARG A 82 12.81 8.79 -10.90
C ARG A 82 12.43 8.14 -9.59
N LEU A 83 12.03 6.88 -9.68
CA LEU A 83 11.83 6.01 -8.52
C LEU A 83 13.17 5.42 -8.11
N PHE A 84 13.42 5.30 -6.81
CA PHE A 84 14.62 4.67 -6.26
C PHE A 84 14.26 3.97 -4.94
N ASP A 85 15.17 3.11 -4.43
CA ASP A 85 14.95 2.34 -3.20
C ASP A 85 13.73 1.38 -3.28
N CYS A 86 13.62 0.68 -4.41
CA CYS A 86 12.64 -0.39 -4.60
C CYS A 86 12.99 -1.59 -3.70
N ILE A 87 11.98 -2.30 -3.21
CA ILE A 87 12.20 -3.54 -2.46
C ILE A 87 12.69 -4.63 -3.44
N GLU A 88 14.00 -4.86 -3.49
CA GLU A 88 14.62 -5.81 -4.43
C GLU A 88 14.83 -7.21 -3.83
N PHE A 89 14.89 -7.31 -2.50
CA PHE A 89 15.36 -8.52 -1.79
C PHE A 89 14.25 -9.43 -1.27
N ASN A 90 13.00 -8.97 -1.28
CA ASN A 90 11.87 -9.75 -0.79
C ASN A 90 10.77 -9.79 -1.84
N ASP A 91 10.82 -10.84 -2.67
CA ASP A 91 9.85 -11.06 -3.74
C ASP A 91 8.41 -11.15 -3.24
N GLN A 92 8.17 -11.58 -2.00
CA GLN A 92 6.81 -11.63 -1.44
C GLN A 92 6.26 -10.23 -1.13
N ILE A 93 7.11 -9.30 -0.69
CA ILE A 93 6.72 -7.91 -0.41
C ILE A 93 6.66 -7.09 -1.70
N ALA A 94 7.54 -7.37 -2.66
CA ALA A 94 7.56 -6.69 -3.95
C ALA A 94 6.46 -7.19 -4.91
N THR A 95 5.93 -8.40 -4.73
CA THR A 95 4.84 -8.95 -5.53
C THR A 95 3.50 -8.55 -4.97
N VAL A 96 2.93 -7.47 -5.51
CA VAL A 96 1.68 -6.88 -5.06
C VAL A 96 0.82 -6.42 -6.22
N ASP A 97 -0.44 -6.09 -5.94
CA ASP A 97 -1.31 -5.41 -6.90
C ASP A 97 -0.73 -4.03 -7.27
N VAL A 98 -0.64 -3.71 -8.57
CA VAL A 98 -0.12 -2.43 -9.07
C VAL A 98 -0.84 -1.21 -8.48
N LEU A 99 -2.16 -1.31 -8.24
CA LEU A 99 -2.94 -0.24 -7.63
C LEU A 99 -2.65 -0.12 -6.13
N TYR A 100 -2.32 -1.23 -5.46
CA TYR A 100 -1.87 -1.20 -4.05
C TYR A 100 -0.49 -0.56 -3.89
N ASP A 101 0.40 -0.72 -4.88
CA ASP A 101 1.68 -0.01 -4.92
C ASP A 101 1.47 1.49 -5.15
N LEU A 102 0.67 1.87 -6.15
CA LEU A 102 0.31 3.27 -6.42
C LEU A 102 -0.38 3.94 -5.23
N ALA A 103 -1.25 3.22 -4.52
CA ALA A 103 -1.99 3.74 -3.38
C ALA A 103 -1.08 4.30 -2.27
N PHE A 104 0.18 3.85 -2.18
CA PHE A 104 1.10 4.37 -1.18
C PHE A 104 1.51 5.81 -1.48
N LEU A 105 1.80 6.12 -2.75
CA LEU A 105 2.11 7.47 -3.20
C LEU A 105 0.93 8.41 -3.00
N LEU A 106 -0.27 7.95 -3.36
CA LEU A 106 -1.50 8.72 -3.20
C LEU A 106 -1.78 9.02 -1.73
N MET A 107 -1.62 8.01 -0.86
CA MET A 107 -1.77 8.16 0.59
C MET A 107 -0.76 9.17 1.14
N ASP A 108 0.52 9.09 0.74
CA ASP A 108 1.57 10.00 1.22
C ASP A 108 1.33 11.45 0.74
N LEU A 109 0.84 11.63 -0.50
CA LEU A 109 0.42 12.94 -1.01
C LEU A 109 -0.72 13.54 -0.17
N TRP A 110 -1.73 12.74 0.18
CA TRP A 110 -2.81 13.16 1.08
C TRP A 110 -2.28 13.52 2.46
N HIS A 111 -1.44 12.68 3.05
CA HIS A 111 -0.83 12.90 4.36
C HIS A 111 -0.04 14.21 4.43
N ARG A 112 0.62 14.58 3.32
CA ARG A 112 1.40 15.83 3.20
C ARG A 112 0.57 17.06 2.82
N GLY A 113 -0.75 16.94 2.69
CA GLY A 113 -1.63 18.07 2.37
C GLY A 113 -1.72 18.42 0.88
N PHE A 114 -1.46 17.46 -0.01
CA PHE A 114 -1.50 17.63 -1.47
C PHE A 114 -2.53 16.73 -2.17
N PRO A 115 -3.81 16.72 -1.75
CA PRO A 115 -4.83 15.86 -2.37
C PRO A 115 -5.04 16.16 -3.86
N GLN A 116 -4.83 17.40 -4.30
CA GLN A 116 -4.91 17.78 -5.71
C GLN A 116 -3.86 17.07 -6.58
N PHE A 117 -2.66 16.82 -6.04
CA PHE A 117 -1.62 16.09 -6.76
C PHE A 117 -1.87 14.59 -6.73
N ALA A 118 -2.44 14.05 -5.64
CA ALA A 118 -2.92 12.66 -5.63
C ALA A 118 -3.98 12.43 -6.72
N ASN A 119 -4.94 13.35 -6.85
CA ASN A 119 -5.95 13.27 -7.91
C ASN A 119 -5.33 13.36 -9.30
N LEU A 120 -4.35 14.24 -9.51
CA LEU A 120 -3.66 14.36 -10.78
C LEU A 120 -2.92 13.06 -11.14
N VAL A 121 -2.18 12.47 -10.19
CA VAL A 121 -1.48 11.20 -10.40
C VAL A 121 -2.47 10.09 -10.72
N MET A 122 -3.57 9.97 -9.97
CA MET A 122 -4.56 8.92 -10.19
C MET A 122 -5.26 9.06 -11.54
N ASN A 123 -5.64 10.29 -11.94
CA ASN A 123 -6.26 10.54 -13.24
C ASN A 123 -5.30 10.18 -14.37
N ARG A 124 -4.02 10.57 -14.29
CA ARG A 124 -3.02 10.21 -15.29
C ARG A 124 -2.77 8.71 -15.35
N TYR A 125 -2.77 8.03 -14.21
CA TYR A 125 -2.69 6.58 -14.19
C TYR A 125 -3.88 5.95 -14.91
N LEU A 126 -5.11 6.39 -14.68
CA LEU A 126 -6.30 5.85 -15.36
C LEU A 126 -6.37 6.21 -16.84
N ASP A 127 -5.87 7.38 -17.25
CA ASP A 127 -5.79 7.77 -18.67
C ASP A 127 -4.91 6.78 -19.47
N ASP A 128 -3.82 6.30 -18.86
CA ASP A 128 -2.84 5.43 -19.52
C ASP A 128 -3.07 3.94 -19.22
N ALA A 129 -3.63 3.60 -18.06
CA ALA A 129 -3.86 2.24 -17.61
C ALA A 129 -5.34 1.86 -17.70
N ASP A 130 -5.61 0.75 -18.39
CA ASP A 130 -6.93 0.11 -18.39
C ASP A 130 -7.20 -0.56 -17.03
N ASP A 131 -7.52 0.24 -16.01
CA ASP A 131 -7.64 -0.18 -14.61
C ASP A 131 -8.79 0.50 -13.82
N GLU A 132 -9.77 1.07 -14.54
CA GLU A 132 -10.91 1.81 -13.97
C GLU A 132 -11.74 0.98 -12.98
N ASP A 133 -11.93 -0.31 -13.25
CA ASP A 133 -12.65 -1.25 -12.37
C ASP A 133 -12.01 -1.37 -10.98
N GLY A 134 -10.71 -1.05 -10.86
CA GLY A 134 -9.97 -1.04 -9.61
C GLY A 134 -10.28 0.15 -8.72
N PHE A 135 -10.84 1.24 -9.25
CA PHE A 135 -10.97 2.51 -8.55
C PHE A 135 -11.74 2.41 -7.23
N VAL A 136 -12.74 1.52 -7.16
CA VAL A 136 -13.52 1.27 -5.93
C VAL A 136 -12.67 0.73 -4.77
N LEU A 137 -11.52 0.11 -5.05
CA LEU A 137 -10.59 -0.39 -4.03
C LEU A 137 -9.72 0.71 -3.42
N LEU A 138 -9.59 1.86 -4.11
CA LEU A 138 -8.60 2.87 -3.78
C LEU A 138 -8.67 3.37 -2.32
N PRO A 139 -9.85 3.68 -1.75
CA PRO A 139 -9.94 4.09 -0.36
C PRO A 139 -9.44 3.02 0.61
N PHE A 140 -9.73 1.74 0.34
CA PHE A 140 -9.27 0.62 1.15
C PHE A 140 -7.75 0.45 1.04
N LEU A 141 -7.20 0.42 -0.17
CA LEU A 141 -5.76 0.25 -0.38
C LEU A 141 -4.95 1.41 0.21
N MET A 142 -5.42 2.65 0.07
CA MET A 142 -4.82 3.82 0.71
C MET A 142 -4.86 3.71 2.24
N ALA A 143 -5.98 3.25 2.82
CA ALA A 143 -6.08 3.04 4.26
C ALA A 143 -5.10 1.96 4.77
N VAL A 144 -4.91 0.87 4.02
CA VAL A 144 -3.91 -0.16 4.35
C VAL A 144 -2.49 0.43 4.33
N ARG A 145 -2.14 1.25 3.33
CA ARG A 145 -0.84 1.94 3.29
C ARG A 145 -0.67 2.99 4.38
N ALA A 146 -1.75 3.67 4.78
CA ALA A 146 -1.74 4.57 5.93
C ALA A 146 -1.43 3.82 7.23
N ALA A 147 -1.99 2.60 7.38
CA ALA A 147 -1.68 1.73 8.51
C ALA A 147 -0.21 1.29 8.51
N VAL A 148 0.36 0.91 7.34
CA VAL A 148 1.80 0.63 7.20
C VAL A 148 2.63 1.79 7.73
N ARG A 149 2.37 3.00 7.21
CA ARG A 149 3.06 4.21 7.63
C ARG A 149 2.93 4.47 9.14
N ALA A 150 1.74 4.28 9.70
CA ALA A 150 1.46 4.53 11.11
C ALA A 150 2.29 3.63 12.01
N HIS A 151 2.27 2.32 11.81
CA HIS A 151 3.02 1.41 12.68
C HIS A 151 4.54 1.56 12.49
N VAL A 152 5.03 1.74 11.25
CA VAL A 152 6.47 1.99 11.02
C VAL A 152 6.94 3.25 11.72
N THR A 153 6.16 4.33 11.65
CA THR A 153 6.50 5.59 12.32
C THR A 153 6.49 5.42 13.85
N ALA A 154 5.52 4.68 14.39
CA ALA A 154 5.46 4.42 15.83
C ALA A 154 6.66 3.63 16.34
N THR A 155 7.06 2.56 15.63
CA THR A 155 8.28 1.80 15.96
C THR A 155 9.52 2.69 15.95
N GLN A 156 9.70 3.51 14.90
CA GLN A 156 10.85 4.43 14.80
C GLN A 156 10.90 5.46 15.94
N VAL A 157 9.74 5.96 16.37
CA VAL A 157 9.66 6.92 17.49
C VAL A 157 10.06 6.24 18.81
N GLU A 158 9.65 5.00 19.05
CA GLU A 158 10.01 4.27 20.27
C GLU A 158 11.46 3.82 20.31
N GLU A 159 12.00 3.32 19.19
CA GLU A 159 13.42 2.98 19.07
C GLU A 159 14.31 4.21 19.22
N GLY A 160 13.96 5.32 18.56
CA GLY A 160 14.71 6.58 18.68
C GLY A 160 14.54 7.31 20.02
N SER A 161 13.60 6.87 20.88
CA SER A 161 13.47 7.37 22.27
C SER A 161 14.27 6.54 23.28
N GLN A 162 14.84 5.41 22.87
CA GLN A 162 15.68 4.54 23.72
C GLN A 162 17.18 4.88 23.64
N ASP A 163 17.58 5.74 22.69
CA ASP A 163 18.91 6.34 22.55
C ASP A 163 19.00 7.73 23.21
#